data_AF-A0A839RVG6-F1
#
_entry.id   AF-A0A839RVG6-F1
#
_cell.length_a   1.000
_cell.length_b   1.000
_cell.length_c   1.000
_cell.angle_alpha   90.00
_cell.angle_beta   90.00
_cell.angle_gamma   90.00
#
_symmetry.space_group_name_H-M   'P 1'
#
loop_
_entity.id
_entity.type
_entity.pdbx_description
1 polymer ?
#
loop_
_entity_poly.entity_id
_entity_poly.type
_entity_poly.pdbx_seq_one_letter_code
_entity_poly.pdbx_strand_id
1 'polypeptide(L)'
;MNAQTHDDSQATDVRSAEVPAADTQAADTQADEAPAAETAIDDLRQEIDWLDAEILRLIKRRAEVSRTIGAARMAAGGPRIVYNREMDVLARYRELGPEGRQLALALLNLGRGRLGH
;
A
#
# COMPACT_ATOMS: atom_id res chain seq x y z
N MET A 1 -58.59 11.42 43.87
CA MET A 1 -57.98 12.71 44.24
C MET A 1 -57.69 12.70 45.73
N ASN A 2 -56.43 12.83 46.13
CA ASN A 2 -55.99 13.58 47.31
C ASN A 2 -54.47 13.79 47.19
N ALA A 3 -54.08 15.05 47.33
CA ALA A 3 -52.78 15.67 47.14
C ALA A 3 -52.00 15.63 48.48
N GLN A 4 -50.72 15.27 48.51
CA GLN A 4 -49.53 16.17 48.47
C GLN A 4 -48.98 16.49 49.87
N THR A 5 -47.67 16.68 49.88
CA THR A 5 -46.77 17.36 50.84
C THR A 5 -46.09 16.54 51.94
N HIS A 6 -44.76 16.39 51.75
CA HIS A 6 -43.64 16.78 52.64
C HIS A 6 -43.60 16.15 54.04
N ASP A 7 -42.50 15.87 54.70
CA ASP A 7 -41.07 16.16 54.57
C ASP A 7 -40.48 15.38 55.76
N ASP A 8 -39.52 14.48 55.54
CA ASP A 8 -38.90 13.71 56.63
C ASP A 8 -37.38 13.96 56.63
N SER A 9 -37.03 14.96 57.43
CA SER A 9 -36.03 14.94 58.50
C SER A 9 -34.63 14.35 58.26
N GLN A 10 -33.70 15.15 58.74
CA GLN A 10 -32.26 15.14 58.53
C GLN A 10 -31.47 14.08 59.32
N ALA A 11 -30.30 13.79 58.76
CA ALA A 11 -28.96 13.69 59.39
C ALA A 11 -28.69 12.67 60.51
N THR A 12 -27.74 11.78 60.25
CA THR A 12 -26.57 11.58 61.13
C THR A 12 -25.33 11.15 60.33
N ASP A 13 -24.22 11.83 60.65
CA ASP A 13 -22.82 11.68 60.26
C ASP A 13 -22.17 10.46 60.92
N VAL A 14 -21.34 9.65 60.21
CA VAL A 14 -20.08 9.11 60.77
C VAL A 14 -19.07 8.65 59.68
N ARG A 15 -17.95 9.38 59.58
CA ARG A 15 -16.52 8.98 59.38
C ARG A 15 -15.93 8.49 58.04
N SER A 16 -14.81 9.17 57.76
CA SER A 16 -13.68 8.88 56.87
C SER A 16 -13.22 7.43 56.77
N ALA A 17 -12.94 7.02 55.54
CA ALA A 17 -11.92 6.04 55.23
C ALA A 17 -11.09 6.55 54.04
N GLU A 18 -9.85 6.93 54.33
CA GLU A 18 -8.79 7.27 53.39
C GLU A 18 -8.00 6.03 53.03
N VAL A 19 -7.87 5.70 51.73
CA VAL A 19 -6.77 4.90 51.17
C VAL A 19 -6.74 5.07 49.62
N PRO A 20 -5.60 4.88 48.93
CA PRO A 20 -4.72 5.96 48.51
C PRO A 20 -4.58 6.05 46.97
N ALA A 21 -3.94 7.14 46.53
CA ALA A 21 -3.48 7.32 45.16
C ALA A 21 -2.57 6.15 44.73
N ALA A 22 -3.03 5.36 43.77
CA ALA A 22 -2.19 4.44 43.02
C ALA A 22 -1.45 5.23 41.93
N ASP A 23 -0.39 5.90 42.35
CA ASP A 23 0.71 6.25 41.48
C ASP A 23 1.51 4.97 41.25
N THR A 24 1.34 4.34 40.10
CA THR A 24 2.33 3.40 39.55
C THR A 24 2.24 3.45 38.04
N GLN A 25 3.03 4.37 37.50
CA GLN A 25 3.75 4.27 36.22
C GLN A 25 3.64 2.90 35.55
N ALA A 26 2.74 2.81 34.58
CA ALA A 26 2.79 1.84 33.48
C ALA A 26 3.25 2.53 32.18
N ALA A 27 4.23 3.43 32.31
CA ALA A 27 4.77 4.22 31.21
C ALA A 27 6.30 4.15 31.23
N ASP A 28 6.87 2.95 31.16
CA ASP A 28 8.32 2.83 30.93
C ASP A 28 8.73 1.50 30.27
N THR A 29 7.99 1.05 29.26
CA THR A 29 8.40 -0.13 28.45
C THR A 29 8.34 0.14 26.94
N GLN A 30 8.05 1.36 26.51
CA GLN A 30 7.98 1.70 25.07
C GLN A 30 9.25 2.37 24.52
N ALA A 31 10.24 2.68 25.35
CA ALA A 31 11.42 3.44 24.93
C ALA A 31 12.54 2.59 24.28
N ASP A 32 12.53 1.26 24.44
CA ASP A 32 13.65 0.39 24.05
C ASP A 32 13.42 -0.39 22.72
N GLU A 33 12.18 -0.47 22.20
CA GLU A 33 11.87 -1.15 20.93
C GLU A 33 11.80 -0.22 19.70
N ALA A 34 11.59 1.09 19.89
CA ALA A 34 11.44 2.06 18.81
C ALA A 34 12.65 2.16 17.84
N PRO A 35 13.92 2.25 18.30
CA PRO A 35 15.04 2.42 17.39
C PRO A 35 15.34 1.16 16.55
N ALA A 36 15.04 -0.03 17.09
CA ALA A 36 15.21 -1.29 16.37
C ALA A 36 14.15 -1.47 15.27
N ALA A 37 12.90 -1.09 15.53
CA ALA A 37 11.83 -1.12 14.53
C ALA A 37 12.05 -0.09 13.40
N GLU A 38 12.53 1.11 13.73
CA GLU A 38 12.87 2.14 12.73
C GLU A 38 14.01 1.68 11.81
N THR A 39 15.07 1.07 12.37
CA THR A 39 16.19 0.52 11.59
C THR A 39 15.70 -0.56 10.60
N ALA A 40 14.80 -1.45 11.03
CA ALA A 40 14.25 -2.48 10.16
C ALA A 40 13.39 -1.91 9.01
N ILE A 41 12.66 -0.82 9.25
CA ILE A 41 11.89 -0.14 8.20
C ILE A 41 12.82 0.50 7.16
N ASP A 42 13.91 1.11 7.60
CA ASP A 42 14.86 1.77 6.69
C ASP A 42 15.64 0.75 5.84
N ASP A 43 15.92 -0.44 6.35
CA ASP A 43 16.50 -1.53 5.56
C ASP A 43 15.52 -2.04 4.48
N LEU A 44 14.24 -2.19 4.82
CA LEU A 44 13.20 -2.58 3.85
C LEU A 44 12.99 -1.51 2.77
N ARG A 45 13.12 -0.22 3.12
CA ARG A 45 13.06 0.87 2.13
C ARG A 45 14.23 0.83 1.16
N GLN A 46 15.44 0.57 1.66
CA GLN A 46 16.61 0.39 0.79
C GLN A 46 16.44 -0.80 -0.15
N GLU A 47 15.82 -1.89 0.31
CA GLU A 47 15.47 -3.02 -0.55
C GLU A 47 14.47 -2.62 -1.64
N ILE A 48 13.42 -1.86 -1.30
CA ILE A 48 12.46 -1.32 -2.27
C ILE A 48 13.16 -0.43 -3.31
N ASP A 49 14.04 0.48 -2.88
CA ASP A 49 14.76 1.38 -3.77
C ASP A 49 15.63 0.60 -4.77
N TRP A 50 16.29 -0.47 -4.30
CA TRP A 50 17.06 -1.37 -5.15
C TRP A 50 16.16 -2.12 -6.15
N LEU A 51 15.03 -2.67 -5.68
CA LEU A 51 14.05 -3.34 -6.54
C LEU A 51 13.50 -2.39 -7.61
N ASP A 52 13.18 -1.16 -7.25
CA ASP A 52 12.65 -0.15 -8.17
C ASP A 52 13.68 0.26 -9.23
N ALA A 53 14.96 0.38 -8.85
CA ALA A 53 16.03 0.61 -9.80
C ALA A 53 16.13 -0.53 -10.84
N GLU A 54 15.98 -1.77 -10.39
CA GLU A 54 16.03 -2.95 -11.25
C GLU A 54 14.78 -3.07 -12.13
N ILE A 55 13.60 -2.83 -11.58
CA ILE A 55 12.34 -2.75 -12.33
C ILE A 55 12.45 -1.68 -13.42
N LEU A 56 12.94 -0.49 -13.09
CA LEU A 56 13.10 0.59 -14.07
C LEU A 56 14.06 0.20 -15.20
N ARG A 57 15.20 -0.42 -14.86
CA ARG A 57 16.18 -0.92 -15.83
C ARG A 57 15.55 -1.95 -16.78
N LEU A 58 14.81 -2.91 -16.23
CA LEU A 58 14.12 -3.95 -16.99
C LEU A 58 13.01 -3.39 -17.89
N ILE A 59 12.24 -2.42 -17.40
CA ILE A 59 11.17 -1.76 -18.17
C ILE A 59 11.76 -1.00 -19.36
N LYS A 60 12.83 -0.23 -19.16
CA LYS A 60 13.54 0.48 -20.25
C LYS A 60 13.98 -0.50 -21.34
N ARG A 61 14.63 -1.59 -20.93
CA ARG A 61 15.10 -2.62 -21.87
C ARG A 61 13.94 -3.29 -22.60
N ARG A 62 12.87 -3.65 -21.90
CA ARG A 62 11.67 -4.25 -22.49
C ARG A 62 11.03 -3.33 -23.54
N ALA A 63 10.98 -2.03 -23.27
CA ALA A 63 10.43 -1.03 -24.18
C ALA A 63 11.28 -0.91 -25.46
N GLU A 64 12.61 -0.90 -25.33
CA GLU A 64 13.52 -0.93 -26.49
C GLU A 64 13.31 -2.17 -27.36
N VAL A 65 13.31 -3.35 -26.75
CA VAL A 65 13.10 -4.62 -27.48
C VAL A 65 11.75 -4.60 -28.20
N SER A 66 10.69 -4.11 -27.55
CA SER A 66 9.37 -3.98 -28.16
C SER A 66 9.38 -3.04 -29.38
N ARG A 67 10.08 -1.90 -29.29
CA ARG A 67 10.27 -0.97 -30.43
C ARG A 67 11.01 -1.64 -31.58
N THR A 68 12.10 -2.34 -31.29
CA THR A 68 12.89 -3.07 -32.31
C THR A 68 12.04 -4.12 -33.03
N ILE A 69 11.23 -4.89 -32.28
CA ILE A 69 10.30 -5.86 -32.87
C ILE A 69 9.27 -5.15 -33.76
N GLY A 70 8.68 -4.06 -33.29
CA GLY A 70 7.72 -3.28 -34.07
C GLY A 70 8.32 -2.75 -35.37
N ALA A 71 9.53 -2.19 -35.31
CA ALA A 71 10.26 -1.70 -36.48
C ALA A 71 10.57 -2.81 -37.49
N ALA A 72 11.08 -3.96 -37.03
CA ALA A 72 11.37 -5.10 -37.88
C ALA A 72 10.10 -5.62 -38.59
N ARG A 73 8.97 -5.65 -37.89
CA ARG A 73 7.69 -6.09 -38.47
C ARG A 73 7.17 -5.12 -39.51
N MET A 74 7.25 -3.82 -39.26
CA MET A 74 6.90 -2.80 -40.25
C MET A 74 7.79 -2.87 -41.49
N ALA A 75 9.11 -3.09 -41.31
CA ALA A 75 10.04 -3.27 -42.43
C ALA A 75 9.71 -4.50 -43.28
N ALA A 76 9.16 -5.55 -42.67
CA ALA A 76 8.68 -6.74 -43.36
C ALA A 76 7.25 -6.61 -43.94
N GLY A 77 6.65 -5.42 -43.93
CA GLY A 77 5.28 -5.17 -44.41
C GLY A 77 4.17 -5.68 -43.49
N GLY A 78 4.51 -6.13 -42.29
CA GLY A 78 3.58 -6.61 -41.28
C GLY A 78 2.97 -5.49 -40.42
N PRO A 79 1.89 -5.77 -39.67
CA PRO A 79 1.23 -4.76 -38.86
C PRO A 79 2.10 -4.39 -37.65
N ARG A 80 2.13 -3.11 -37.28
CA ARG A 80 2.84 -2.61 -36.09
C ARG A 80 2.40 -3.34 -34.80
N ILE A 81 1.13 -3.74 -34.74
CA ILE A 81 0.47 -4.34 -33.57
C ILE A 81 -0.04 -5.75 -33.89
N VAL A 82 0.13 -6.71 -32.96
CA VAL A 82 -0.46 -8.06 -33.05
C VAL A 82 -1.27 -8.32 -31.81
N TYR A 83 -2.59 -8.33 -31.99
CA TYR A 83 -3.56 -8.50 -30.92
C TYR A 83 -3.29 -9.73 -30.04
N ASN A 84 -3.10 -10.91 -30.64
CA ASN A 84 -2.85 -12.15 -29.89
C ASN A 84 -1.64 -12.02 -28.97
N ARG A 85 -0.58 -11.36 -29.45
CA ARG A 85 0.63 -11.17 -28.65
C ARG A 85 0.41 -10.22 -27.48
N GLU A 86 -0.47 -9.24 -27.62
CA GLU A 86 -0.85 -8.36 -26.52
C GLU A 86 -1.69 -9.09 -25.49
N MET A 87 -2.59 -9.96 -25.93
CA MET A 87 -3.38 -10.82 -25.06
C MET A 87 -2.48 -11.75 -24.24
N ASP A 88 -1.42 -12.32 -24.82
CA ASP A 88 -0.44 -13.11 -24.07
C ASP A 88 0.25 -12.29 -22.96
N VAL A 89 0.58 -11.03 -23.25
CA VAL A 89 1.19 -10.15 -22.26
C VAL A 89 0.20 -9.83 -21.14
N LEU A 90 -1.05 -9.49 -21.49
CA LEU A 90 -2.09 -9.25 -20.50
C LEU A 90 -2.33 -10.48 -19.62
N ALA A 91 -2.32 -11.68 -20.21
CA ALA A 91 -2.48 -12.94 -19.49
C ALA A 91 -1.35 -13.18 -18.49
N ARG A 92 -0.09 -12.93 -18.88
CA ARG A 92 1.07 -13.11 -17.99
C ARG A 92 1.00 -12.25 -16.72
N TYR A 93 0.53 -11.02 -16.84
CA TYR A 93 0.47 -10.11 -15.68
C TYR A 93 -0.75 -10.35 -14.78
N ARG A 94 -1.64 -11.30 -15.11
CA ARG A 94 -2.78 -11.65 -14.23
C ARG A 94 -2.34 -12.19 -12.88
N GLU A 95 -1.11 -12.70 -12.77
CA GLU A 95 -0.50 -13.15 -11.51
C GLU A 95 -0.42 -12.02 -10.46
N LEU A 96 -0.42 -10.76 -10.90
CA LEU A 96 -0.42 -9.58 -10.02
C LEU A 96 -1.84 -9.10 -9.65
N GLY A 97 -2.88 -9.88 -9.94
CA GLY A 97 -4.26 -9.52 -9.62
C GLY A 97 -4.82 -8.36 -10.46
N PRO A 98 -5.74 -7.54 -9.92
CA PRO A 98 -6.41 -6.45 -10.63
C PRO A 98 -5.45 -5.42 -11.24
N GLU A 99 -4.35 -5.11 -10.55
CA GLU A 99 -3.34 -4.11 -10.92
C GLU A 99 -2.48 -4.57 -12.09
N GLY A 100 -2.29 -5.88 -12.22
CA GLY A 100 -1.46 -6.49 -13.27
C GLY A 100 -1.90 -6.11 -14.69
N ARG A 101 -3.21 -5.97 -14.91
CA ARG A 101 -3.73 -5.50 -16.21
C ARG A 101 -3.25 -4.09 -16.53
N GLN A 102 -3.28 -3.18 -15.56
CA GLN A 102 -2.86 -1.79 -15.78
C GLN A 102 -1.35 -1.71 -16.06
N LEU A 103 -0.55 -2.48 -15.31
CA LEU A 103 0.88 -2.58 -15.54
C LEU A 103 1.20 -3.12 -16.94
N ALA A 104 0.56 -4.21 -17.36
CA ALA A 104 0.74 -4.76 -18.69
C ALA A 104 0.41 -3.73 -19.79
N LEU A 105 -0.70 -3.00 -19.65
CA LEU A 105 -1.08 -1.94 -20.60
C LEU A 105 -0.05 -0.81 -20.65
N ALA A 106 0.46 -0.37 -19.50
CA ALA A 106 1.51 0.65 -19.44
C ALA A 106 2.78 0.19 -20.19
N LEU A 107 3.23 -1.04 -19.94
CA LEU A 107 4.41 -1.62 -20.59
C LEU A 107 4.24 -1.82 -22.09
N LEU A 108 3.03 -2.15 -22.52
CA LEU A 108 2.69 -2.26 -23.92
C LEU A 108 2.74 -0.89 -24.61
N ASN A 109 2.16 0.14 -24.00
CA ASN A 109 2.19 1.52 -24.50
C ASN A 109 3.62 2.09 -24.59
N LEU A 110 4.49 1.82 -23.61
CA LEU A 110 5.90 2.25 -23.62
C LEU A 110 6.70 1.71 -24.82
N GLY A 111 6.33 0.54 -25.31
CA GLY A 111 7.03 -0.11 -26.43
C GLY A 111 6.49 0.32 -27.79
N ARG A 112 5.20 0.15 -28.04
CA ARG A 112 4.60 0.30 -29.37
C ARG A 112 3.81 1.60 -29.59
N GLY A 113 3.67 2.42 -28.55
CA GLY A 113 2.76 3.57 -28.55
C GLY A 113 1.33 3.21 -28.18
N ARG A 114 0.47 4.23 -28.09
CA ARG A 114 -0.96 4.06 -27.77
C ARG A 114 -1.71 3.53 -29.00
N LEU A 115 -2.78 2.77 -28.75
CA LEU A 115 -3.72 2.40 -29.81
C LEU A 115 -4.45 3.67 -30.30
N GLY A 116 -4.45 3.91 -31.60
CA GLY A 116 -5.23 5.00 -32.23
C GLY A 116 -4.53 6.36 -32.33
N HIS A 117 -3.22 6.43 -32.09
CA HIS A 117 -2.38 7.61 -32.36
C HIS A 117 -1.23 7.28 -33.31
#